data_AF-A0A397UTP2-F1
#
_entry.id   AF-A0A397UTP2-F1
#
_cell.length_a   1.000
_cell.length_b   1.000
_cell.length_c   1.000
_cell.angle_alpha   90.00
_cell.angle_beta   90.00
_cell.angle_gamma   90.00
#
_symmetry.space_group_name_H-M   'P 1'
#
loop_
_entity.id
_entity.type
_entity.pdbx_description
1 polymer ?
#
loop_
_entity_poly.entity_id
_entity_poly.type
_entity_poly.pdbx_seq_one_letter_code
_entity_poly.pdbx_strand_id
1 'polypeptide(L)'
;MACLFNQLYNIAGKQTRISELLCKNFAFQLLYQRNAYHLQQCRADKRLLEYNRDRLYERYTKWKNKTHAERQNILYLQQQILVLYNNPPNQINMADARRLPVLKLMAPALAKFQPYTGQEPPDDYLDKVIQSWAYLEGHMAVLEGANAGDFDDAVKCNILKSMMGRKYAPVPANNGLVVGNPAINSPDTLRAWMRAKYQRETVGNQQSAIQRSTQERYQPYDTPDTYEARIRLLLLGVVDNDVQVLGFLKSHLQAIFILG
;
A
#
# COMPACT_ATOMS: atom_id res chain seq x y z
N MET A 1 -26.23 -114.54 -64.80
CA MET A 1 -27.20 -113.52 -64.31
C MET A 1 -26.90 -113.05 -62.88
N ALA A 2 -26.71 -113.93 -61.89
CA ALA A 2 -26.47 -113.51 -60.49
C ALA A 2 -25.18 -112.69 -60.25
N CYS A 3 -24.09 -112.98 -60.97
CA CYS A 3 -22.81 -112.26 -60.82
C CYS A 3 -22.91 -110.78 -61.25
N LEU A 4 -23.64 -110.51 -62.36
CA LEU A 4 -23.84 -109.15 -62.86
C LEU A 4 -24.72 -108.30 -61.93
N PHE A 5 -25.72 -108.90 -61.29
CA PHE A 5 -26.60 -108.21 -60.35
C PHE A 5 -25.85 -107.75 -59.08
N ASN A 6 -24.99 -108.62 -58.53
CA ASN A 6 -24.13 -108.26 -57.39
C ASN A 6 -23.10 -107.18 -57.74
N GLN A 7 -22.56 -107.19 -58.97
CA GLN A 7 -21.67 -106.13 -59.43
C GLN A 7 -22.39 -104.78 -59.55
N LEU A 8 -23.60 -104.75 -60.12
CA LEU A 8 -24.41 -103.53 -60.24
C LEU A 8 -24.83 -102.98 -58.87
N TYR A 9 -25.23 -103.84 -57.92
CA TYR A 9 -25.57 -103.42 -56.55
C TYR A 9 -24.36 -102.83 -55.81
N ASN A 10 -23.17 -103.41 -55.97
CA ASN A 10 -21.93 -102.90 -55.38
C ASN A 10 -21.53 -101.54 -55.98
N ILE A 11 -21.72 -101.36 -57.30
CA ILE A 11 -21.48 -100.08 -57.99
C ILE A 11 -22.46 -99.00 -57.50
N ALA A 12 -23.75 -99.31 -57.39
CA ALA A 12 -24.75 -98.38 -56.88
C ALA A 12 -24.45 -97.94 -55.45
N GLY A 13 -24.11 -98.87 -54.55
CA GLY A 13 -23.72 -98.55 -53.18
C GLY A 13 -22.46 -97.67 -53.07
N LYS A 14 -21.46 -97.93 -53.93
CA LYS A 14 -20.26 -97.07 -54.03
C LYS A 14 -20.61 -95.68 -54.54
N GLN A 15 -21.50 -95.55 -55.52
CA GLN A 15 -21.96 -94.26 -56.02
C GLN A 15 -22.70 -93.46 -54.95
N THR A 16 -23.62 -94.06 -54.20
CA THR A 16 -24.30 -93.40 -53.07
C THR A 16 -23.30 -92.91 -52.03
N ARG A 17 -22.31 -93.74 -51.67
CA ARG A 17 -21.27 -93.36 -50.70
C ARG A 17 -20.39 -92.21 -51.19
N ILE A 18 -20.04 -92.19 -52.48
CA ILE A 18 -19.29 -91.08 -53.10
C ILE A 18 -20.11 -89.79 -53.04
N SER A 19 -21.41 -89.84 -53.39
CA SER A 19 -22.30 -88.67 -53.32
C SER A 19 -22.44 -88.12 -51.90
N GLU A 20 -22.56 -88.97 -50.88
CA GLU A 20 -22.57 -88.55 -49.48
C GLU A 20 -21.27 -87.85 -49.06
N LEU A 21 -20.12 -88.41 -49.44
CA LEU A 21 -18.81 -87.85 -49.12
C LEU A 21 -18.60 -86.51 -49.83
N LEU A 22 -19.01 -86.38 -51.09
CA LEU A 22 -18.97 -85.13 -51.82
C LEU A 22 -19.87 -84.06 -51.16
N CYS A 23 -21.08 -84.43 -50.76
CA CYS A 23 -22.00 -83.53 -50.07
C CYS A 23 -21.44 -83.06 -48.71
N LYS A 24 -20.91 -83.99 -47.90
CA LYS A 24 -20.26 -83.66 -46.63
C LYS A 24 -19.02 -82.78 -46.82
N ASN A 25 -18.20 -83.07 -47.82
CA ASN A 25 -17.02 -82.28 -48.12
C ASN A 25 -17.40 -80.84 -48.51
N PHE A 26 -18.42 -80.68 -49.33
CA PHE A 26 -18.95 -79.36 -49.69
C PHE A 26 -19.47 -78.60 -48.47
N ALA A 27 -20.23 -79.26 -47.60
CA ALA A 27 -20.71 -78.67 -46.35
C ALA A 27 -19.56 -78.25 -45.41
N PHE A 28 -18.53 -79.10 -45.27
CA PHE A 28 -17.34 -78.77 -44.47
C PHE A 28 -16.58 -77.58 -45.04
N GLN A 29 -16.44 -77.50 -46.37
CA GLN A 29 -15.76 -76.38 -47.02
C GLN A 29 -16.50 -75.06 -46.80
N LEU A 30 -17.83 -75.06 -46.86
CA LEU A 30 -18.65 -73.89 -46.54
C LEU A 30 -18.52 -73.46 -45.07
N LEU A 31 -18.54 -74.42 -44.13
CA LEU A 31 -18.35 -74.14 -42.71
C LEU A 31 -16.96 -73.55 -42.43
N TYR A 32 -15.93 -74.09 -43.08
CA TYR A 32 -14.56 -73.57 -42.97
C TYR A 32 -14.46 -72.13 -43.47
N GLN A 33 -15.04 -71.83 -44.64
CA GLN A 33 -15.07 -70.48 -45.20
C GLN A 33 -15.80 -69.50 -44.27
N ARG A 34 -16.97 -69.89 -43.75
CA ARG A 34 -17.74 -69.08 -42.81
C ARG A 34 -16.95 -68.81 -41.52
N ASN A 35 -16.32 -69.82 -40.94
CA ASN A 35 -15.51 -69.66 -39.73
C ASN A 35 -14.27 -68.78 -39.97
N ALA A 36 -13.61 -68.90 -41.12
CA ALA A 36 -12.49 -68.04 -41.48
C ALA A 36 -12.90 -66.57 -41.57
N TYR A 37 -14.06 -66.30 -42.18
CA TYR A 37 -14.63 -64.94 -42.25
C TYR A 37 -14.95 -64.38 -40.85
N HIS A 38 -15.66 -65.15 -40.01
CA HIS A 38 -15.99 -64.72 -38.64
C HIS A 38 -14.73 -64.44 -37.81
N LEU A 39 -13.71 -65.30 -37.92
CA LEU A 39 -12.44 -65.09 -37.21
C LEU A 39 -11.72 -63.82 -37.68
N GLN A 40 -11.75 -63.53 -38.99
CA GLN A 40 -11.19 -62.29 -39.54
C GLN A 40 -11.95 -61.06 -39.03
N GLN A 41 -13.27 -61.13 -38.96
CA GLN A 41 -14.11 -60.07 -38.43
C GLN A 41 -13.84 -59.82 -36.94
N CYS A 42 -13.82 -60.87 -36.11
CA CYS A 42 -13.48 -60.74 -34.68
C CYS A 42 -12.08 -60.14 -34.47
N ARG A 43 -11.10 -60.48 -35.33
CA ARG A 43 -9.76 -59.88 -35.29
C ARG A 43 -9.79 -58.38 -35.63
N ALA A 44 -10.59 -57.97 -36.61
CA ALA A 44 -10.76 -56.57 -36.98
C ALA A 44 -11.45 -55.78 -35.86
N ASP A 45 -12.53 -56.33 -35.30
CA ASP A 45 -13.28 -55.70 -34.20
C ASP A 45 -12.39 -55.54 -32.95
N LYS A 46 -11.58 -56.55 -32.62
CA LYS A 46 -10.62 -56.47 -31.52
C LYS A 46 -9.63 -55.32 -31.72
N ARG A 47 -9.06 -55.17 -32.92
CA ARG A 47 -8.14 -54.07 -33.23
C ARG A 47 -8.82 -52.71 -33.12
N LEU A 48 -10.07 -52.60 -33.55
CA LEU A 48 -10.84 -51.35 -33.43
C LEU A 48 -11.11 -50.98 -31.97
N LEU A 49 -11.42 -51.96 -31.12
CA LEU A 49 -11.61 -51.75 -29.68
C LEU A 49 -10.31 -51.31 -29.00
N GLU A 50 -9.18 -51.95 -29.31
CA GLU A 50 -7.86 -51.56 -28.81
C GLU A 50 -7.53 -50.11 -29.22
N TYR A 51 -7.71 -49.77 -30.50
CA TYR A 51 -7.52 -48.41 -31.00
C TYR A 51 -8.40 -47.38 -30.27
N ASN A 52 -9.69 -47.67 -30.08
CA ASN A 52 -10.61 -46.77 -29.40
C ASN A 52 -10.25 -46.61 -27.92
N ARG A 53 -9.86 -47.69 -27.24
CA ARG A 53 -9.41 -47.66 -25.84
C ARG A 53 -8.18 -46.78 -25.68
N ASP A 54 -7.17 -46.97 -26.53
CA ASP A 54 -5.91 -46.24 -26.43
C ASP A 54 -6.13 -44.74 -26.68
N ARG A 55 -6.97 -44.39 -27.66
CA ARG A 55 -7.35 -42.99 -27.93
C ARG A 55 -8.10 -42.35 -26.77
N LEU A 56 -8.97 -43.10 -26.10
CA LEU A 56 -9.70 -42.61 -24.92
C LEU A 56 -8.77 -42.39 -23.74
N TYR A 57 -7.81 -43.31 -23.53
CA TYR A 57 -6.79 -43.20 -22.51
C TYR A 57 -5.86 -42.00 -22.73
N GLU A 58 -5.43 -41.76 -23.97
CA GLU A 58 -4.65 -40.56 -24.32
C GLU A 58 -5.41 -39.27 -24.00
N ARG A 59 -6.70 -39.18 -24.36
CA ARG A 59 -7.53 -38.00 -24.06
C ARG A 59 -7.67 -37.79 -22.57
N TYR A 60 -7.95 -38.86 -21.81
CA TYR A 60 -8.05 -38.80 -20.36
C TYR A 60 -6.75 -38.31 -19.73
N THR A 61 -5.61 -38.86 -20.17
CA THR A 61 -4.29 -38.50 -19.65
C THR A 61 -3.97 -37.03 -19.94
N LYS A 62 -4.27 -36.55 -21.15
CA LYS A 62 -4.12 -35.12 -21.51
C LYS A 62 -4.98 -34.21 -20.63
N TRP A 63 -6.25 -34.54 -20.45
CA TRP A 63 -7.15 -33.78 -19.59
C TRP A 63 -6.67 -33.75 -18.14
N LYS A 64 -6.30 -34.91 -17.59
CA LYS A 64 -5.77 -35.05 -16.23
C LYS A 64 -4.53 -34.17 -16.01
N ASN A 65 -3.59 -34.19 -16.96
CA ASN A 65 -2.36 -33.39 -16.88
C ASN A 65 -2.66 -31.89 -16.94
N LYS A 66 -3.61 -31.47 -17.80
CA LYS A 66 -4.06 -30.08 -17.87
C LYS A 66 -4.64 -29.62 -16.54
N THR A 67 -5.54 -30.39 -15.94
CA THR A 67 -6.13 -30.08 -14.64
C THR A 67 -5.07 -30.01 -13.54
N HIS A 68 -4.07 -30.89 -13.57
CA HIS A 68 -2.96 -30.82 -12.61
C HIS A 68 -2.14 -29.53 -12.78
N ALA A 69 -1.79 -29.16 -14.01
CA ALA A 69 -1.06 -27.93 -14.30
C ALA A 69 -1.85 -26.67 -13.87
N GLU A 70 -3.16 -26.63 -14.13
CA GLU A 70 -4.03 -25.55 -13.69
C GLU A 70 -4.06 -25.42 -12.16
N ARG A 71 -4.14 -26.54 -11.43
CA ARG A 71 -4.07 -26.55 -9.96
C ARG A 71 -2.74 -26.00 -9.45
N GLN A 72 -1.63 -26.37 -10.08
CA GLN A 72 -0.30 -25.82 -9.73
C GLN A 72 -0.23 -24.31 -9.97
N ASN A 73 -0.76 -23.83 -11.10
CA ASN A 73 -0.82 -22.41 -11.40
C ASN A 73 -1.67 -21.65 -10.36
N ILE A 74 -2.81 -22.20 -9.95
CA ILE A 74 -3.65 -21.59 -8.91
C ILE A 74 -2.88 -21.50 -7.59
N LEU A 75 -2.21 -22.58 -7.16
CA LEU A 75 -1.40 -22.57 -5.94
C LEU A 75 -0.26 -21.53 -6.02
N TYR A 76 0.43 -21.45 -7.16
CA TYR A 76 1.49 -20.49 -7.39
C TYR A 76 0.99 -19.04 -7.31
N LEU A 77 -0.15 -18.74 -7.95
CA LEU A 77 -0.77 -17.42 -7.89
C LEU A 77 -1.24 -17.07 -6.47
N GLN A 78 -1.82 -18.03 -5.75
CA GLN A 78 -2.21 -17.83 -4.34
C GLN A 78 -1.00 -17.52 -3.45
N GLN A 79 0.13 -18.20 -3.65
CA GLN A 79 1.37 -17.92 -2.93
C GLN A 79 1.90 -16.51 -3.25
N GLN A 80 1.87 -16.08 -4.52
CA GLN A 80 2.25 -14.71 -4.87
C GLN A 80 1.35 -13.67 -4.21
N ILE A 81 0.03 -13.88 -4.23
CA ILE A 81 -0.94 -12.99 -3.58
C ILE A 81 -0.65 -12.89 -2.08
N LEU A 82 -0.37 -14.02 -1.42
CA LEU A 82 -0.01 -14.04 0.00
C LEU A 82 1.27 -13.25 0.27
N VAL A 83 2.29 -13.39 -0.58
CA VAL A 83 3.54 -12.63 -0.47
C VAL A 83 3.29 -11.13 -0.64
N LEU A 84 2.48 -10.73 -1.62
CA LEU A 84 2.11 -9.32 -1.84
C LEU A 84 1.26 -8.74 -0.71
N TYR A 85 0.39 -9.54 -0.11
CA TYR A 85 -0.43 -9.11 1.04
C TYR A 85 0.43 -8.88 2.29
N ASN A 86 1.36 -9.80 2.56
CA ASN A 86 2.25 -9.71 3.72
C ASN A 86 3.37 -8.67 3.53
N ASN A 87 3.76 -8.40 2.28
CA ASN A 87 4.79 -7.43 1.92
C ASN A 87 4.29 -6.57 0.75
N PRO A 88 3.39 -5.61 1.01
CA PRO A 88 2.87 -4.73 -0.05
C PRO A 88 4.05 -4.02 -0.72
N PRO A 89 4.25 -4.17 -2.05
CA PRO A 89 5.35 -3.53 -2.75
C PRO A 89 5.16 -2.02 -2.60
N ASN A 90 6.15 -1.37 -1.97
CA ASN A 90 6.30 0.07 -1.79
C ASN A 90 5.02 0.86 -2.13
N GLN A 91 4.21 1.08 -1.10
CA GLN A 91 3.40 2.29 -1.04
C GLN A 91 4.37 3.48 -1.25
N ILE A 92 4.57 3.92 -2.49
CA ILE A 92 4.43 5.37 -2.68
C ILE A 92 3.04 5.59 -2.14
N ASN A 93 2.94 6.09 -0.90
CA ASN A 93 1.67 6.31 -0.23
C ASN A 93 0.78 6.95 -1.28
N MET A 94 -0.34 6.32 -1.67
CA MET A 94 -1.24 6.96 -2.63
C MET A 94 -1.59 8.36 -2.15
N ALA A 95 -1.62 8.54 -0.83
CA ALA A 95 -1.62 9.82 -0.15
C ALA A 95 -0.48 10.78 -0.61
N ASP A 96 0.80 10.36 -0.62
CA ASP A 96 1.92 11.16 -1.12
C ASP A 96 1.78 11.53 -2.61
N ALA A 97 1.32 10.60 -3.44
CA ALA A 97 1.04 10.87 -4.85
C ALA A 97 -0.09 11.89 -5.03
N ARG A 98 -1.13 11.83 -4.20
CA ARG A 98 -2.28 12.76 -4.19
C ARG A 98 -1.93 14.13 -3.59
N ARG A 99 -0.99 14.20 -2.65
CA ARG A 99 -0.45 15.45 -2.07
C ARG A 99 0.45 16.21 -3.05
N LEU A 100 1.15 15.50 -3.94
CA LEU A 100 2.18 16.06 -4.81
C LEU A 100 1.74 17.31 -5.61
N PRO A 101 0.53 17.39 -6.19
CA PRO A 101 0.06 18.59 -6.88
C PRO A 101 -0.02 19.82 -5.94
N VAL A 102 -0.54 19.65 -4.72
CA VAL A 102 -0.64 20.73 -3.72
C VAL A 102 0.76 21.16 -3.29
N LEU A 103 1.66 20.22 -3.02
CA LEU A 103 3.05 20.53 -2.66
C LEU A 103 3.79 21.29 -3.78
N LYS A 104 3.54 20.96 -5.05
CA LYS A 104 4.11 21.68 -6.20
C LYS A 104 3.61 23.13 -6.28
N LEU A 105 2.35 23.40 -5.93
CA LEU A 105 1.80 24.75 -5.87
C LEU A 105 2.35 25.54 -4.67
N MET A 106 2.62 24.87 -3.55
CA MET A 106 3.20 25.49 -2.35
C MET A 106 4.68 25.86 -2.51
N ALA A 107 5.46 25.06 -3.24
CA ALA A 107 6.92 25.19 -3.29
C ALA A 107 7.41 26.62 -3.63
N PRO A 108 6.85 27.34 -4.64
CA PRO A 108 7.24 28.71 -4.92
C PRO A 108 6.88 29.71 -3.81
N ALA A 109 5.79 29.48 -3.07
CA ALA A 109 5.41 30.32 -1.93
C ALA A 109 6.41 30.13 -0.77
N LEU A 110 6.83 28.89 -0.53
CA LEU A 110 7.78 28.53 0.51
C LEU A 110 9.21 28.98 0.25
N ALA A 111 9.65 28.91 -1.01
CA ALA A 111 11.01 29.28 -1.40
C ALA A 111 11.39 30.74 -1.08
N LYS A 112 10.40 31.60 -0.82
CA LYS A 112 10.61 33.01 -0.44
C LYS A 112 11.13 33.17 0.99
N PHE A 113 10.88 32.20 1.85
CA PHE A 113 11.26 32.27 3.26
C PHE A 113 12.64 31.67 3.48
N GLN A 114 13.47 32.40 4.20
CA GLN A 114 14.74 31.85 4.69
C GLN A 114 14.46 30.81 5.78
N PRO A 115 15.29 29.75 5.89
CA PRO A 115 15.18 28.78 6.97
C PRO A 115 15.21 29.47 8.34
N TYR A 116 14.35 29.03 9.25
CA TYR A 116 14.24 29.58 10.59
C TYR A 116 15.47 29.23 11.43
N THR A 117 16.22 30.25 11.82
CA THR A 117 17.42 30.15 12.67
C THR A 117 17.28 30.93 13.98
N GLY A 118 16.08 31.44 14.26
CA GLY A 118 15.79 32.32 15.41
C GLY A 118 15.90 33.80 15.08
N GLN A 119 15.73 34.19 13.82
CA GLN A 119 15.84 35.58 13.36
C GLN A 119 14.70 36.48 13.83
N GLU A 120 13.54 35.92 14.16
CA GLU A 120 12.35 36.64 14.63
C GLU A 120 11.53 35.74 15.58
N PRO A 121 10.54 36.29 16.31
CA PRO A 121 9.67 35.49 17.17
C PRO A 121 9.02 34.33 16.41
N PRO A 122 8.92 33.13 17.00
CA PRO A 122 8.35 31.95 16.34
C PRO A 122 6.96 32.14 15.75
N ASP A 123 6.11 32.90 16.45
CA ASP A 123 4.73 33.14 16.04
C ASP A 123 4.68 33.95 14.77
N ASP A 124 5.38 35.08 14.73
CA ASP A 124 5.46 35.95 13.56
C ASP A 124 5.98 35.21 12.32
N TYR A 125 7.00 34.34 12.49
CA TYR A 125 7.54 33.54 11.39
C TYR A 125 6.51 32.52 10.89
N LEU A 126 5.94 31.71 11.80
CA LEU A 126 4.99 30.67 11.44
C LEU A 126 3.73 31.25 10.80
N ASP A 127 3.23 32.38 11.30
CA ASP A 127 2.04 33.04 10.75
C ASP A 127 2.30 33.51 9.32
N LYS A 128 3.47 34.09 9.02
CA LYS A 128 3.85 34.47 7.65
C LYS A 128 3.93 33.26 6.72
N VAL A 129 4.54 32.16 7.18
CA VAL A 129 4.69 30.94 6.38
C VAL A 129 3.32 30.29 6.13
N ILE A 130 2.48 30.16 7.16
CA ILE A 130 1.13 29.60 7.05
C ILE A 130 0.25 30.45 6.13
N GLN A 131 0.31 31.78 6.29
CA GLN A 131 -0.43 32.71 5.44
C GLN A 131 -0.03 32.60 3.97
N SER A 132 1.24 32.27 3.69
CA SER A 132 1.75 32.17 2.32
C SER A 132 1.11 31.07 1.46
N TRP A 133 0.51 30.05 2.10
CA TRP A 133 -0.18 28.96 1.43
C TRP A 133 -1.68 28.88 1.77
N ALA A 134 -2.24 29.90 2.45
CA ALA A 134 -3.65 29.92 2.85
C ALA A 134 -4.61 29.79 1.64
N TYR A 135 -4.22 30.31 0.48
CA TYR A 135 -5.00 30.17 -0.76
C TYR A 135 -5.19 28.71 -1.23
N LEU A 136 -4.41 27.76 -0.70
CA LEU A 136 -4.51 26.33 -1.02
C LEU A 136 -5.36 25.55 0.00
N GLU A 137 -5.85 26.18 1.06
CA GLU A 137 -6.58 25.51 2.14
C GLU A 137 -7.79 24.72 1.62
N GLY A 138 -8.51 25.25 0.63
CA GLY A 138 -9.60 24.52 -0.04
C GLY A 138 -9.14 23.22 -0.72
N HIS A 139 -7.96 23.21 -1.36
CA HIS A 139 -7.40 21.99 -1.95
C HIS A 139 -6.96 20.98 -0.88
N MET A 140 -6.41 21.46 0.23
CA MET A 140 -6.01 20.62 1.37
C MET A 140 -7.24 19.98 2.02
N ALA A 141 -8.28 20.76 2.28
CA ALA A 141 -9.53 20.29 2.89
C ALA A 141 -10.25 19.25 2.00
N VAL A 142 -10.21 19.42 0.67
CA VAL A 142 -10.73 18.40 -0.26
C VAL A 142 -9.96 17.09 -0.14
N LEU A 143 -8.63 17.13 -0.01
CA LEU A 143 -7.82 15.93 0.21
C LEU A 143 -8.13 15.29 1.56
N GLU A 144 -8.16 16.06 2.65
CA GLU A 144 -8.52 15.59 3.99
C GLU A 144 -9.91 14.93 4.04
N GLY A 145 -10.90 15.56 3.40
CA GLY A 145 -12.29 15.09 3.41
C GLY A 145 -12.57 13.92 2.47
N ALA A 146 -11.97 13.90 1.28
CA ALA A 146 -12.13 12.79 0.33
C ALA A 146 -11.38 11.53 0.78
N ASN A 147 -10.25 11.70 1.46
CA ASN A 147 -9.42 10.61 1.96
C ASN A 147 -8.78 11.04 3.30
N ALA A 148 -9.31 10.51 4.40
CA ALA A 148 -8.85 10.85 5.74
C ALA A 148 -7.32 10.72 5.87
N GLY A 149 -6.66 11.82 6.23
CA GLY A 149 -5.22 11.87 6.44
C GLY A 149 -4.38 12.33 5.23
N ASP A 150 -4.96 12.48 4.03
CA ASP A 150 -4.19 12.84 2.83
C ASP A 150 -3.60 14.27 2.87
N PHE A 151 -4.03 15.18 3.75
CA PHE A 151 -3.30 16.45 4.00
C PHE A 151 -3.51 16.96 5.43
N ASP A 152 -3.45 16.08 6.43
CA ASP A 152 -3.72 16.42 7.82
C ASP A 152 -2.66 17.34 8.49
N ASP A 153 -2.88 17.63 9.78
CA ASP A 153 -1.97 18.44 10.58
C ASP A 153 -0.55 17.86 10.70
N ALA A 154 -0.38 16.54 10.58
CA ALA A 154 0.94 15.93 10.59
C ALA A 154 1.72 16.27 9.31
N VAL A 155 1.04 16.28 8.16
CA VAL A 155 1.64 16.74 6.89
C VAL A 155 2.01 18.21 6.98
N LYS A 156 1.09 19.06 7.45
CA LYS A 156 1.36 20.51 7.65
C LYS A 156 2.54 20.75 8.58
N CYS A 157 2.59 20.02 9.69
CA CYS A 157 3.69 20.07 10.66
C CYS A 157 5.03 19.68 10.03
N ASN A 158 5.07 18.62 9.20
CA ASN A 158 6.30 18.19 8.52
C ASN A 158 6.82 19.22 7.52
N ILE A 159 5.91 19.90 6.79
CA ILE A 159 6.29 21.00 5.90
C ILE A 159 6.93 22.13 6.73
N LEU A 160 6.31 22.55 7.83
CA LEU A 160 6.87 23.58 8.71
C LEU A 160 8.21 23.17 9.34
N LYS A 161 8.37 21.90 9.74
CA LYS A 161 9.67 21.37 10.23
C LYS A 161 10.76 21.47 9.19
N SER A 162 10.44 21.29 7.90
CA SER A 162 11.42 21.42 6.81
C SER A 162 11.95 22.85 6.64
N MET A 163 11.20 23.85 7.14
CA MET A 163 11.62 25.25 7.16
C MET A 163 12.57 25.58 8.31
N MET A 164 12.83 24.64 9.24
CA MET A 164 13.75 24.88 10.36
C MET A 164 15.21 24.76 9.91
N GLY A 165 16.07 25.61 10.48
CA GLY A 165 17.48 25.66 10.15
C GLY A 165 18.39 25.73 11.39
N ARG A 166 19.65 25.35 11.18
CA ARG A 166 20.74 25.41 12.19
C ARG A 166 20.28 24.82 13.53
N LYS A 167 20.30 25.60 14.61
CA LYS A 167 19.97 25.15 15.97
C LYS A 167 18.51 24.71 16.14
N TYR A 168 17.60 25.06 15.24
CA TYR A 168 16.21 24.60 15.26
C TYR A 168 16.00 23.30 14.46
N ALA A 169 17.03 22.81 13.77
CA ALA A 169 17.01 21.54 13.05
C ALA A 169 18.05 20.54 13.63
N PRO A 170 17.74 19.24 13.69
CA PRO A 170 16.43 18.64 13.44
C PRO A 170 15.43 18.99 14.56
N VAL A 171 14.15 19.06 14.21
CA VAL A 171 13.06 19.16 15.19
C VAL A 171 12.88 17.78 15.83
N PRO A 172 12.89 17.65 17.18
CA PRO A 172 12.67 16.38 17.85
C PRO A 172 11.26 15.84 17.62
N ALA A 173 11.05 14.54 17.85
CA ALA A 173 9.73 13.92 17.74
C ALA A 173 8.77 14.42 18.83
N ASN A 174 9.30 14.68 20.03
CA ASN A 174 8.54 15.14 21.19
C ASN A 174 9.15 16.42 21.77
N ASN A 175 8.30 17.24 22.36
CA ASN A 175 8.68 18.48 23.00
C ASN A 175 9.16 18.26 24.44
N GLY A 176 10.44 17.90 24.59
CA GLY A 176 11.08 17.76 25.91
C GLY A 176 11.30 19.07 26.65
N LEU A 177 10.87 20.21 26.11
CA LEU A 177 10.99 21.53 26.76
C LEU A 177 9.75 21.89 27.59
N VAL A 178 8.66 21.13 27.43
CA VAL A 178 7.37 21.35 28.10
C VAL A 178 6.97 20.09 28.88
N VAL A 179 6.25 20.27 29.98
CA VAL A 179 5.76 19.17 30.84
C VAL A 179 4.92 18.19 30.03
N GLY A 180 5.12 16.88 30.28
CA GLY A 180 4.40 15.81 29.60
C GLY A 180 5.02 15.36 28.27
N ASN A 181 6.07 16.02 27.79
CA ASN A 181 6.81 15.65 26.58
C ASN A 181 5.89 15.32 25.37
N PRO A 182 4.97 16.23 25.00
CA PRO A 182 3.97 15.96 23.97
C PRO A 182 4.61 15.74 22.61
N ALA A 183 3.96 14.93 21.76
CA ALA A 183 4.40 14.73 20.38
C ALA A 183 4.29 16.04 19.57
N ILE A 184 5.26 16.29 18.69
CA ILE A 184 5.27 17.45 17.78
C ILE A 184 4.73 16.96 16.44
N ASN A 185 3.40 16.92 16.31
CA ASN A 185 2.70 16.36 15.15
C ASN A 185 1.63 17.29 14.57
N SER A 186 1.54 18.52 15.04
CA SER A 186 0.63 19.56 14.53
C SER A 186 1.36 20.91 14.46
N PRO A 187 0.84 21.88 13.67
CA PRO A 187 1.38 23.24 13.68
C PRO A 187 1.45 23.86 15.09
N ASP A 188 0.44 23.62 15.93
CA ASP A 188 0.39 24.19 17.29
C ASP A 188 1.42 23.57 18.24
N THR A 189 1.60 22.25 18.19
CA THR A 189 2.63 21.57 19.01
C THR A 189 4.04 21.97 18.57
N LEU A 190 4.25 22.22 17.28
CA LEU A 190 5.50 22.78 16.76
C LEU A 190 5.71 24.22 17.23
N ARG A 191 4.69 25.07 17.15
CA ARG A 191 4.73 26.46 17.63
C ARG A 191 5.12 26.51 19.11
N ALA A 192 4.49 25.69 19.95
CA ALA A 192 4.82 25.60 21.38
C ALA A 192 6.28 25.19 21.63
N TRP A 193 6.81 24.22 20.87
CA TRP A 193 8.22 23.84 20.96
C TRP A 193 9.16 24.96 20.51
N MET A 194 8.85 25.63 19.39
CA MET A 194 9.66 26.74 18.89
C MET A 194 9.68 27.91 19.88
N ARG A 195 8.55 28.27 20.50
CA ARG A 195 8.48 29.26 21.59
C ARG A 195 9.42 28.91 22.73
N ALA A 196 9.30 27.71 23.28
CA ALA A 196 10.12 27.26 24.41
C ALA A 196 11.62 27.24 24.05
N LYS A 197 11.96 26.82 22.82
CA LYS A 197 13.35 26.79 22.35
C LYS A 197 13.90 28.19 22.12
N TYR A 198 13.13 29.04 21.45
CA TYR A 198 13.50 30.43 21.19
C TYR A 198 13.79 31.18 22.48
N GLN A 199 12.92 31.02 23.48
CA GLN A 199 13.11 31.61 24.80
C GLN A 199 14.43 31.20 25.46
N ARG A 200 14.73 29.89 25.51
CA ARG A 200 15.99 29.41 26.10
C ARG A 200 17.22 29.97 25.40
N GLU A 201 17.11 30.18 24.09
CA GLU A 201 18.19 30.66 23.24
C GLU A 201 18.36 32.20 23.26
N THR A 202 17.30 32.97 23.57
CA THR A 202 17.33 34.45 23.55
C THR A 202 17.26 35.09 24.94
N VAL A 203 16.35 34.62 25.80
CA VAL A 203 16.07 35.22 27.12
C VAL A 203 16.70 34.41 28.26
N GLY A 204 16.84 33.10 28.08
CA GLY A 204 17.28 32.16 29.12
C GLY A 204 16.11 31.39 29.72
N ASN A 205 16.23 30.93 30.97
CA ASN A 205 15.13 30.24 31.65
C ASN A 205 14.07 31.24 32.16
N GLN A 206 12.90 30.74 32.58
CA GLN A 206 11.80 31.56 33.09
C GLN A 206 12.25 32.50 34.22
N GLN A 207 13.17 32.06 35.09
CA GLN A 207 13.65 32.87 36.19
C GLN A 207 14.51 34.05 35.73
N SER A 208 15.31 33.88 34.67
CA SER A 208 16.01 34.98 34.00
C SER A 208 15.05 35.94 33.31
N ALA A 209 13.97 35.44 32.70
CA ALA A 209 12.94 36.28 32.09
C ALA A 209 12.20 37.14 33.12
N ILE A 210 11.82 36.55 34.27
CA ILE A 210 11.22 37.28 35.39
C ILE A 210 12.19 38.32 35.94
N GLN A 211 13.47 37.95 36.15
CA GLN A 211 14.48 38.87 36.67
C GLN A 211 14.73 40.06 35.72
N ARG A 212 14.83 39.81 34.41
CA ARG A 212 14.96 40.88 33.42
C ARG A 212 13.70 41.73 33.33
N SER A 213 12.52 41.13 33.48
CA SER A 213 11.25 41.87 33.55
C SER A 213 11.24 42.83 34.73
N THR A 214 11.75 42.46 35.91
CA THR A 214 11.86 43.39 37.05
C THR A 214 12.80 44.58 36.79
N GLN A 215 13.79 44.41 35.91
CA GLN A 215 14.78 45.43 35.59
C GLN A 215 14.37 46.30 34.39
N GLU A 216 13.44 45.84 33.56
CA GLU A 216 12.99 46.53 32.36
C GLU A 216 12.24 47.82 32.74
N ARG A 217 12.59 48.94 32.09
CA ARG A 217 11.94 50.24 32.30
C ARG A 217 11.74 50.95 30.98
N TYR A 218 10.69 51.77 30.92
CA TYR A 218 10.48 52.68 29.81
C TYR A 218 11.60 53.72 29.81
N GLN A 219 12.36 53.80 28.72
CA GLN A 219 13.47 54.72 28.58
C GLN A 219 12.98 56.04 27.95
N PRO A 220 13.66 57.17 28.20
CA PRO A 220 13.24 58.48 27.68
C PRO A 220 13.17 58.58 26.15
N TYR A 221 13.82 57.66 25.44
CA TYR A 221 13.88 57.59 23.98
C TYR A 221 13.06 56.43 23.40
N ASP A 222 12.32 55.70 24.24
CA ASP A 222 11.41 54.66 23.76
C ASP A 222 10.17 55.26 23.10
N THR A 223 9.69 54.60 22.06
CA THR A 223 8.31 54.71 21.61
C THR A 223 7.48 53.58 22.24
N PRO A 224 6.14 53.71 22.27
CA PRO A 224 5.27 52.63 22.71
C PRO A 224 5.58 51.30 21.98
N ASP A 225 5.83 51.35 20.67
CA ASP A 225 6.12 50.16 19.85
C ASP A 225 7.45 49.49 20.23
N THR A 226 8.52 50.28 20.47
CA THR A 226 9.83 49.71 20.83
C THR A 226 9.83 49.13 22.23
N TYR A 227 9.12 49.77 23.16
CA TYR A 227 8.92 49.24 24.51
C TYR A 227 8.08 47.97 24.49
N GLU A 228 6.97 47.98 23.75
CA GLU A 228 6.10 46.82 23.59
C GLU A 228 6.86 45.62 23.01
N ALA A 229 7.69 45.82 21.99
CA ALA A 229 8.50 44.74 21.40
C ALA A 229 9.44 44.08 22.44
N ARG A 230 10.07 44.86 23.33
CA ARG A 230 10.95 44.32 24.38
C ARG A 230 10.17 43.59 25.46
N ILE A 231 9.03 44.13 25.89
CA ILE A 231 8.16 43.50 26.88
C ILE A 231 7.55 42.21 26.33
N ARG A 232 7.08 42.20 25.08
CA ARG A 232 6.58 40.98 24.41
C ARG A 232 7.64 39.88 24.39
N LEU A 233 8.91 40.22 24.12
CA LEU A 233 10.01 39.26 24.13
C LEU A 233 10.22 38.62 25.52
N LEU A 234 10.13 39.41 26.59
CA LEU A 234 10.27 38.91 27.97
C LEU A 234 9.07 38.08 28.42
N LEU A 235 7.86 38.49 28.03
CA LEU A 235 6.62 37.78 28.37
C LEU A 235 6.53 36.39 27.75
N LEU A 236 7.20 36.15 26.61
CA LEU A 236 7.34 34.79 26.10
C LEU A 236 7.91 33.85 27.17
N GLY A 237 8.93 34.28 27.91
CA GLY A 237 9.58 33.45 28.94
C GLY A 237 8.82 33.28 30.25
N VAL A 238 7.61 33.84 30.37
CA VAL A 238 6.79 33.86 31.58
C VAL A 238 5.52 33.04 31.33
N VAL A 239 5.05 32.32 32.35
CA VAL A 239 3.79 31.57 32.26
C VAL A 239 2.62 32.54 32.11
N ASP A 240 1.64 32.20 31.26
CA ASP A 240 0.42 33.00 31.10
C ASP A 240 -0.26 33.23 32.47
N ASN A 241 -0.69 34.49 32.70
CA ASN A 241 -1.30 34.94 33.95
C ASN A 241 -0.39 34.88 35.19
N ASP A 242 0.94 34.92 35.04
CA ASP A 242 1.85 35.04 36.18
C ASP A 242 1.60 36.35 36.96
N VAL A 243 1.19 36.19 38.22
CA VAL A 243 0.76 37.30 39.09
C VAL A 243 1.90 38.28 39.39
N GLN A 244 3.15 37.80 39.44
CA GLN A 244 4.31 38.64 39.73
C GLN A 244 4.62 39.54 38.55
N VAL A 245 4.62 38.98 37.34
CA VAL A 245 4.91 39.73 36.11
C VAL A 245 3.80 40.72 35.78
N LEU A 246 2.53 40.37 36.01
CA LEU A 246 1.42 41.31 35.93
C LEU A 246 1.61 42.50 36.89
N GLY A 247 2.11 42.24 38.11
CA GLY A 247 2.45 43.27 39.08
C GLY A 247 3.57 44.20 38.60
N PHE A 248 4.66 43.65 38.05
CA PHE A 248 5.77 44.45 37.50
C PHE A 248 5.32 45.32 36.31
N LEU A 249 4.60 44.73 35.35
CA LEU A 249 4.07 45.46 34.19
C LEU A 249 3.17 46.62 34.60
N LYS A 250 2.28 46.41 35.57
CA LYS A 250 1.41 47.47 36.09
C LYS A 250 2.24 48.62 36.71
N SER A 251 3.30 48.29 37.44
CA SER A 251 4.21 49.29 38.00
C SER A 251 4.97 50.06 36.92
N HIS A 252 5.39 49.40 35.83
CA HIS A 252 6.06 50.08 34.72
C HIS A 252 5.13 51.04 34.00
N LEU A 253 3.89 50.60 33.71
CA LEU A 253 2.88 51.44 33.08
C LEU A 253 2.50 52.65 33.94
N GLN A 254 2.36 52.46 35.25
CA GLN A 254 2.12 53.58 36.18
C GLN A 254 3.26 54.61 36.17
N ALA A 255 4.52 54.18 36.06
CA ALA A 255 5.65 55.09 35.97
C ALA A 255 5.66 55.89 34.66
N ILE A 256 5.19 55.32 33.55
CA ILE A 256 5.01 56.03 32.27
C ILE A 256 3.98 57.16 32.41
N PHE A 257 2.85 56.91 33.08
CA PHE A 257 1.81 57.93 33.32
C PHE A 257 2.20 59.03 34.31
N ILE A 258 3.26 58.84 35.10
CA ILE A 258 3.76 59.84 36.07
C ILE A 258 4.89 60.70 35.47
N LEU A 259 5.55 60.22 34.41
CA LEU A 259 6.68 60.89 33.73
C LEU A 259 6.29 61.58 32.40
N GLY A 260 5.05 61.43 31.95
CA GLY A 260 4.46 62.20 30.83
C GLY A 260 3.61 63.35 31.34
#